data_AF-A0A7T6XNY5-F1
#
_entry.id   AF-A0A7T6XNY5-F1
#
_cell.length_a   1.000
_cell.length_b   1.000
_cell.length_c   1.000
_cell.angle_alpha   90.00
_cell.angle_beta   90.00
_cell.angle_gamma   90.00
#
_symmetry.space_group_name_H-M   'P 1'
#
loop_
_entity.id
_entity.type
_entity.pdbx_description
1 polymer ?
#
loop_
_entity_poly.entity_id
_entity_poly.type
_entity_poly.pdbx_seq_one_letter_code
_entity_poly.pdbx_strand_id
1 'polypeptide(L)'
;MVTSFRPRSSSITDDSVLTMVRPISILGDLYHQLVEYRCEVIQDRFRDANRLMWDQKRARRSFDLVSLMESLRKQIDFLEHMDKEILDDDKVQKGMLDDSHLRSEE
;
A
#
# COMPACT_ATOMS: atom_id res chain seq x y z
N MET A 1 -15.48 7.08 3.83
CA MET A 1 -14.14 7.11 3.22
C MET A 1 -13.13 7.06 4.36
N VAL A 2 -12.57 5.89 4.67
CA VAL A 2 -11.42 5.80 5.59
C VAL A 2 -10.25 6.39 4.82
N THR A 3 -9.88 7.62 5.14
CA THR A 3 -8.71 8.26 4.56
C THR A 3 -7.48 7.62 5.21
N SER A 4 -6.98 6.54 4.64
CA SER A 4 -5.59 6.15 4.86
C SER A 4 -4.72 7.38 4.57
N PHE A 5 -3.72 7.64 5.41
CA PHE A 5 -2.76 8.71 5.19
C PHE A 5 -1.95 8.40 3.92
N ARG A 6 -2.53 8.71 2.76
CA ARG A 6 -1.91 8.48 1.45
C ARG A 6 -0.77 9.48 1.26
N PRO A 7 0.49 9.02 1.12
CA PRO A 7 1.58 9.92 0.76
C PRO A 7 1.30 10.64 -0.56
N ARG A 8 1.68 11.92 -0.60
CA ARG A 8 1.49 12.79 -1.77
C ARG A 8 2.34 12.37 -2.98
N SER A 9 3.38 11.58 -2.76
CA SER A 9 4.29 11.07 -3.79
C SER A 9 4.55 9.59 -3.56
N SER A 10 4.56 8.83 -4.65
CA SER A 10 4.89 7.41 -4.69
C SER A 10 6.33 7.10 -4.24
N SER A 11 7.21 8.10 -4.24
CA SER A 11 8.61 8.00 -3.79
C SER A 11 8.77 8.03 -2.27
N ILE A 12 7.71 8.36 -1.53
CA ILE A 12 7.71 8.38 -0.06
C ILE A 12 7.22 7.02 0.45
N THR A 13 7.67 6.63 1.63
CA THR A 13 7.15 5.47 2.35
C THR A 13 5.65 5.58 2.54
N ASP A 14 4.93 4.50 2.27
CA ASP A 14 3.49 4.39 2.51
C ASP A 14 3.29 3.58 3.78
N ASP A 15 2.68 4.20 4.80
CA ASP A 15 2.34 3.57 6.08
C ASP A 15 0.85 3.20 6.16
N SER A 16 0.15 3.15 5.01
CA SER A 16 -1.25 2.71 4.96
C SER A 16 -1.37 1.22 5.31
N VAL A 17 -2.23 0.86 6.27
CA VAL A 17 -2.47 -0.54 6.67
C VAL A 17 -3.97 -0.77 6.90
N LEU A 18 -4.48 -1.92 6.45
CA LEU A 18 -5.88 -2.33 6.65
C LEU A 18 -6.12 -3.18 7.90
N THR A 19 -5.53 -2.83 9.05
CA THR A 19 -5.53 -3.73 10.24
C THR A 19 -6.86 -3.83 10.98
N MET A 20 -7.66 -2.76 11.00
CA MET A 20 -8.93 -2.71 11.76
C MET A 20 -10.05 -2.15 10.91
N VAL A 21 -10.90 -3.04 10.42
CA VAL A 21 -12.10 -2.71 9.66
C VAL A 21 -13.31 -2.75 10.58
N ARG A 22 -14.18 -1.74 10.51
CA ARG A 22 -15.41 -1.74 11.31
C ARG A 22 -16.41 -2.77 10.77
N PRO A 23 -17.25 -3.40 11.61
CA PRO A 23 -18.24 -4.38 11.15
C PRO A 23 -19.26 -3.83 10.13
N ILE A 24 -19.48 -2.52 10.12
CA ILE A 24 -20.38 -1.84 9.18
C ILE A 24 -19.75 -1.61 7.79
N SER A 25 -18.46 -1.90 7.62
CA SER A 25 -17.76 -1.69 6.36
C SER A 25 -17.94 -2.90 5.44
N ILE A 26 -18.16 -2.64 4.15
CA ILE A 26 -18.19 -3.67 3.11
C ILE A 26 -16.74 -3.97 2.72
N LEU A 27 -16.26 -5.18 3.04
CA LEU A 27 -14.86 -5.53 2.91
C LEU A 27 -14.37 -5.53 1.44
N GLY A 28 -15.19 -6.02 0.52
CA GLY A 28 -14.88 -6.00 -0.92
C GLY A 28 -14.60 -4.60 -1.45
N ASP A 29 -15.40 -3.61 -1.06
CA ASP A 29 -15.20 -2.20 -1.46
C ASP A 29 -13.90 -1.63 -0.89
N LEU A 30 -13.54 -2.01 0.33
CA LEU A 30 -12.29 -1.58 0.96
C LEU A 30 -11.06 -2.19 0.27
N TYR A 31 -11.09 -3.48 -0.02
CA TYR A 31 -10.03 -4.13 -0.80
C TYR A 31 -9.91 -3.54 -2.19
N HIS A 32 -11.03 -3.23 -2.85
CA HIS A 32 -11.00 -2.57 -4.15
C HIS A 32 -10.25 -1.24 -4.09
N GLN A 33 -10.63 -0.36 -3.14
CA GLN A 33 -9.97 0.94 -2.96
C GLN A 33 -8.49 0.82 -2.59
N LEU A 34 -8.15 -0.14 -1.71
CA LEU A 34 -6.77 -0.41 -1.29
C LEU A 34 -5.90 -0.87 -2.46
N VAL A 35 -6.38 -1.86 -3.21
CA VAL A 35 -5.68 -2.43 -4.36
C VAL A 35 -5.51 -1.40 -5.46
N GLU A 36 -6.58 -0.67 -5.80
CA GLU A 36 -6.55 0.39 -6.81
C GLU A 36 -5.45 1.42 -6.46
N TYR A 37 -5.48 1.96 -5.24
CA TYR A 37 -4.47 2.90 -4.77
C TYR A 37 -3.04 2.34 -4.89
N ARG A 38 -2.79 1.16 -4.34
CA ARG A 38 -1.42 0.62 -4.29
C ARG A 38 -0.91 0.23 -5.69
N CYS A 39 -1.79 -0.17 -6.60
CA CYS A 39 -1.46 -0.37 -8.01
C CYS A 39 -1.02 0.94 -8.68
N GLU A 40 -1.70 2.07 -8.44
CA GLU A 40 -1.27 3.38 -8.93
C GLU A 40 0.13 3.75 -8.41
N VAL A 41 0.42 3.50 -7.14
CA VAL A 41 1.74 3.76 -6.53
C VAL A 41 2.84 2.97 -7.23
N ILE A 42 2.63 1.68 -7.46
CA ILE A 42 3.59 0.81 -8.15
C ILE A 42 3.81 1.29 -9.59
N GLN A 43 2.73 1.64 -10.28
CA GLN A 43 2.81 2.16 -11.65
C GLN A 43 3.67 3.43 -11.73
N ASP A 44 3.44 4.39 -10.84
CA ASP A 44 4.24 5.62 -10.77
C ASP A 44 5.71 5.33 -10.46
N ARG A 45 6.00 4.43 -9.50
CA ARG A 45 7.39 4.05 -9.16
C ARG A 45 8.13 3.43 -10.34
N PHE A 46 7.48 2.52 -11.08
CA PHE A 46 8.08 1.94 -12.28
C PHE A 46 8.24 2.97 -13.40
N ARG A 47 7.31 3.92 -13.54
CA ARG A 47 7.45 5.02 -14.50
C ARG A 47 8.65 5.90 -14.17
N ASP A 48 8.86 6.22 -12.91
CA ASP A 48 9.99 7.03 -12.45
C ASP A 48 11.33 6.29 -12.61
N ALA A 49 11.37 4.99 -12.31
CA ALA A 49 12.53 4.14 -12.57
C ALA A 49 12.89 4.15 -14.07
N ASN A 50 11.92 3.93 -14.96
CA ASN A 50 12.13 3.98 -16.41
C ASN A 50 12.66 5.34 -16.88
N ARG A 51 12.10 6.43 -16.36
CA ARG A 51 12.55 7.79 -16.68
C ARG A 51 14.02 7.98 -16.30
N LEU A 52 14.41 7.56 -15.10
CA LEU A 52 15.80 7.64 -14.63
C LEU A 52 16.76 6.83 -15.52
N MET A 53 16.35 5.64 -15.96
CA MET A 53 17.13 4.82 -16.89
C MET A 53 17.32 5.50 -18.26
N TRP A 54 16.26 6.12 -18.80
CA TRP A 54 16.37 6.87 -20.05
C TRP A 54 17.26 8.10 -19.92
N ASP A 55 17.17 8.83 -18.81
CA ASP A 55 18.01 10.01 -18.56
C ASP A 55 19.49 9.62 -18.41
N GLN A 56 19.80 8.52 -17.71
CA GLN A 56 21.17 7.98 -17.64
C GLN A 56 21.71 7.58 -19.02
N LYS A 57 20.89 6.88 -19.82
CA LYS A 57 21.26 6.47 -21.18
C LYS A 57 21.52 7.68 -22.09
N ARG A 58 20.66 8.71 -22.03
CA ARG A 58 20.83 9.96 -22.78
C ARG A 58 22.10 10.71 -22.37
N ALA A 59 22.42 10.72 -21.08
CA ALA A 59 23.62 11.33 -20.54
C ALA A 59 24.90 10.49 -20.73
N ARG A 60 24.81 9.31 -21.37
CA ARG A 60 25.91 8.32 -21.52
C ARG A 60 26.59 7.97 -20.17
N ARG A 61 25.84 8.00 -19.08
CA ARG A 61 26.33 7.63 -17.74
C ARG A 61 26.31 6.11 -17.59
N SER A 62 27.18 5.58 -16.72
CA SER A 62 27.13 4.17 -16.34
C SER A 62 25.79 3.85 -15.69
N PHE A 63 25.25 2.69 -16.05
CA PHE A 63 24.01 2.20 -15.49
C PHE A 63 24.23 1.78 -14.03
N ASP A 64 23.48 2.40 -13.11
CA ASP A 64 23.57 2.03 -11.69
C ASP A 64 22.69 0.81 -11.41
N LEU A 65 23.30 -0.37 -11.59
CA LEU A 65 22.66 -1.65 -11.35
C LEU A 65 22.29 -1.85 -9.88
N VAL A 66 23.11 -1.35 -8.95
CA VAL A 66 22.91 -1.55 -7.51
C VAL A 66 21.66 -0.82 -7.04
N SER A 67 21.52 0.46 -7.41
CA SER A 67 20.32 1.25 -7.09
C SER A 67 19.05 0.65 -7.70
N LEU A 68 19.12 0.08 -8.91
CA LEU A 68 17.98 -0.62 -9.50
C LEU A 68 17.59 -1.86 -8.67
N MET A 69 18.56 -2.69 -8.30
CA MET A 69 18.30 -3.90 -7.51
C MET A 69 17.68 -3.56 -6.15
N GLU A 70 18.14 -2.51 -5.48
CA GLU A 70 17.54 -2.03 -4.23
C GLU A 70 16.11 -1.52 -4.44
N SER A 71 15.84 -0.79 -5.52
CA SER A 71 14.50 -0.33 -5.86
C SER A 71 13.54 -1.49 -6.10
N LEU A 72 13.99 -2.52 -6.81
CA LEU A 72 13.21 -3.73 -7.08
C LEU A 72 12.90 -4.50 -5.79
N ARG A 73 13.88 -4.66 -4.88
CA ARG A 73 13.65 -5.29 -3.57
C ARG A 73 12.57 -4.56 -2.78
N LYS A 74 12.62 -3.22 -2.73
CA LYS A 74 11.57 -2.42 -2.09
C LYS A 74 10.19 -2.62 -2.71
N GLN A 75 10.10 -2.82 -4.04
CA GLN A 75 8.81 -3.12 -4.68
C GLN A 75 8.31 -4.53 -4.33
N ILE A 76 9.22 -5.51 -4.23
CA ILE A 76 8.87 -6.87 -3.80
C ILE A 76 8.33 -6.84 -2.36
N ASP A 77 9.05 -6.20 -1.43
CA ASP A 77 8.63 -6.10 -0.04
C ASP A 77 7.26 -5.42 0.09
N PHE A 78 7.00 -4.39 -0.73
CA PHE A 78 5.71 -3.70 -0.78
C PHE A 78 4.57 -4.60 -1.29
N LEU A 79 4.83 -5.38 -2.34
CA LEU A 79 3.87 -6.35 -2.88
C LEU A 79 3.61 -7.51 -1.91
N GLU A 80 4.64 -8.02 -1.24
CA GLU A 80 4.50 -9.04 -0.20
C GLU A 80 3.71 -8.53 1.01
N HIS A 81 3.85 -7.25 1.36
CA HIS A 81 3.05 -6.63 2.42
C HIS A 81 1.58 -6.54 2.00
N MET A 82 1.30 -6.11 0.76
CA MET A 82 -0.05 -6.09 0.19
C MET A 82 -0.71 -7.48 0.19
N ASP A 83 0.01 -8.51 -0.25
CA ASP A 83 -0.51 -9.88 -0.31
C ASP A 83 -0.96 -10.38 1.08
N LYS A 84 -0.25 -9.98 2.14
CA LYS A 84 -0.60 -10.32 3.53
C LYS A 84 -1.82 -9.57 4.08
N GLU A 85 -2.11 -8.38 3.56
CA GLU A 85 -3.24 -7.56 4.00
C GLU A 85 -4.55 -7.95 3.33
N ILE A 86 -4.50 -8.45 2.10
CA ILE A 86 -5.69 -8.86 1.35
C ILE A 86 -5.99 -10.31 1.72
N LEU A 87 -6.89 -10.49 2.68
CA LEU A 87 -7.34 -11.80 3.10
C LEU A 87 -8.68 -12.15 2.47
N ASP A 88 -8.85 -13.42 2.14
CA ASP A 88 -10.15 -13.97 1.79
C ASP A 88 -11.13 -13.79 2.97
N ASP A 89 -12.41 -13.58 2.68
CA ASP A 89 -13.44 -13.25 3.68
C ASP A 89 -13.48 -14.31 4.81
N ASP A 90 -13.26 -15.57 4.45
CA ASP A 90 -13.24 -16.72 5.37
C ASP A 90 -12.05 -16.73 6.34
N LYS A 91 -11.00 -15.96 6.03
CA LYS A 91 -9.78 -15.84 6.85
C LYS A 91 -9.77 -14.57 7.70
N VAL A 92 -10.81 -13.74 7.59
CA VAL A 92 -10.92 -12.51 8.36
C VAL A 92 -11.34 -12.84 9.79
N GLN A 93 -10.46 -12.54 10.74
CA GLN A 93 -10.81 -12.66 12.16
C GLN A 93 -11.76 -11.53 12.55
N LYS A 94 -12.99 -11.87 12.94
CA LYS A 94 -13.94 -10.89 13.47
C LYS A 94 -13.39 -10.28 14.76
N GLY A 95 -13.19 -8.97 14.77
CA GLY A 95 -12.82 -8.22 15.97
C GLY A 95 -13.93 -8.30 17.03
N MET A 96 -13.54 -8.39 18.29
CA MET A 96 -14.46 -8.31 19.42
C MET A 96 -14.57 -6.84 19.85
N LEU A 97 -15.78 -6.28 19.76
CA LEU A 97 -16.08 -4.95 20.29
C LEU A 97 -16.59 -5.13 21.73
N ASP A 98 -15.93 -4.47 22.68
CA ASP A 98 -16.44 -4.35 24.05
C ASP A 98 -17.38 -3.14 24.11
N ASP A 99 -18.65 -3.37 24.48
CA ASP A 99 -19.69 -2.35 24.59
C ASP A 99 -19.54 -1.47 25.85
N SER A 100 -18.43 -1.60 26.59
CA SER A 100 -18.13 -0.81 27.79
C SER A 100 -18.16 0.71 27.55
N HIS A 101 -17.94 1.17 26.32
CA HIS A 101 -18.03 2.58 25.92
C HIS A 101 -19.45 3.09 25.65
N LEU A 102 -20.47 2.22 25.61
CA LEU A 102 -21.87 2.60 25.34
C LEU A 102 -22.67 2.89 26.61
N ARG A 103 -22.06 2.79 27.80
CA ARG A 103 -22.70 3.20 29.06
C ARG A 103 -22.49 4.68 29.29
N SER A 104 -23.48 5.49 28.91
CA SER A 104 -23.65 6.81 29.53
C SER A 104 -24.09 6.57 30.97
N GLU A 105 -23.35 7.13 31.94
CA GLU A 105 -23.74 7.13 33.35
C GLU A 105 -25.14 7.76 33.47
N GLU A 106 -26.03 7.10 34.23
CA GLU A 106 -27.43 7.50 34.46
C GLU A 106 -27.56 8.86 35.15
#